data_AF-A0A8F7Y8P9-F1
#
_entry.id   AF-A0A8F7Y8P9-F1
#
_cell.length_a   1.000
_cell.length_b   1.000
_cell.length_c   1.000
_cell.angle_alpha   90.00
_cell.angle_beta   90.00
_cell.angle_gamma   90.00
#
_symmetry.space_group_name_H-M   'P 1'
#
loop_
_entity.id
_entity.type
_entity.pdbx_description
1 polymer ?
#
loop_
_entity_poly.entity_id
_entity_poly.type
_entity_poly.pdbx_seq_one_letter_code
_entity_poly.pdbx_strand_id
1 'polypeptide(L)'
;MKDKGQMQGIATFVATNPGCFCHEVIAGTGIQKFAVTSALIKLVKRGTLRRVGNPKHYRYFIATRDEVIVNDMSVKPGAYDHDRPNPLSAMFNQKLREVRQ
;
A
#
# COMPACT_ATOMS: atom_id res chain seq x y z
N MET A 1 0.66 -23.19 -0.32
CA MET A 1 0.91 -23.04 -1.78
C MET A 1 -0.29 -22.54 -2.61
N LYS A 2 -1.36 -21.98 -2.02
CA LYS A 2 -2.55 -21.49 -2.78
C LYS A 2 -2.47 -20.03 -3.28
N ASP A 3 -1.50 -19.26 -2.77
CA ASP A 3 -1.40 -17.80 -2.97
C ASP A 3 -1.10 -17.41 -4.44
N LYS A 4 -0.23 -18.16 -5.13
CA LYS A 4 0.15 -17.86 -6.53
C LYS A 4 -1.02 -17.99 -7.52
N GLY A 5 -1.84 -19.04 -7.38
CA GLY A 5 -2.99 -19.27 -8.27
C GLY A 5 -4.07 -18.21 -8.09
N GLN A 6 -4.32 -17.78 -6.84
CA GLN A 6 -5.27 -16.71 -6.53
C GLN A 6 -4.83 -15.36 -7.10
N MET A 7 -3.54 -15.03 -6.98
CA MET A 7 -2.99 -13.80 -7.59
C MET A 7 -3.11 -13.81 -9.11
N GLN A 8 -2.85 -14.95 -9.76
CA GLN A 8 -3.00 -15.09 -11.20
C GLN A 8 -4.45 -14.91 -11.64
N GLY A 9 -5.40 -15.55 -10.93
CA GLY A 9 -6.84 -15.42 -11.21
C GLY A 9 -7.35 -13.99 -11.06
N ILE A 10 -6.88 -13.26 -10.04
CA ILE A 10 -7.20 -11.83 -9.86
C ILE A 10 -6.64 -10.99 -11.01
N ALA A 11 -5.38 -11.23 -11.41
CA ALA A 11 -4.78 -10.49 -12.53
C ALA A 11 -5.55 -10.74 -13.84
N THR A 12 -5.93 -11.98 -14.12
CA THR A 12 -6.75 -12.32 -15.29
C THR A 12 -8.12 -11.64 -15.22
N PHE A 13 -8.76 -11.60 -14.06
CA PHE A 13 -10.06 -10.93 -13.89
C PHE A 13 -9.98 -9.42 -14.17
N VAL A 14 -8.92 -8.76 -13.69
CA VAL A 14 -8.68 -7.33 -13.97
C VAL A 14 -8.33 -7.10 -15.45
N ALA A 15 -7.68 -8.06 -16.11
CA ALA A 15 -7.42 -7.99 -17.54
C ALA A 15 -8.71 -8.05 -18.37
N THR A 16 -9.67 -8.90 -17.96
CA THR A 16 -10.98 -8.99 -18.61
C THR A 16 -11.88 -7.78 -18.30
N ASN A 17 -11.77 -7.20 -17.09
CA ASN A 17 -12.59 -6.07 -16.64
C ASN A 17 -11.70 -4.89 -16.21
N PRO A 18 -11.18 -4.09 -17.15
CA PRO A 18 -10.33 -2.95 -16.81
C PRO A 18 -11.13 -1.89 -16.04
N GLY A 19 -10.54 -1.34 -14.99
CA GLY A 19 -11.17 -0.30 -14.17
C GLY A 19 -12.08 -0.83 -13.06
N CYS A 20 -12.06 -2.13 -12.80
CA CYS A 20 -12.86 -2.77 -11.76
C CYS A 20 -12.49 -2.30 -10.35
N PHE A 21 -13.46 -2.35 -9.44
CA PHE A 21 -13.30 -2.07 -8.02
C PHE A 21 -12.99 -3.34 -7.22
N CYS A 22 -12.44 -3.17 -6.01
CA CYS A 22 -12.14 -4.29 -5.11
C CYS A 22 -13.38 -5.17 -4.82
N HIS A 23 -14.56 -4.57 -4.65
CA HIS A 23 -15.79 -5.32 -4.37
C HIS A 23 -16.23 -6.17 -5.56
N GLU A 24 -16.05 -5.69 -6.80
CA GLU A 24 -16.34 -6.45 -8.01
C GLU A 24 -15.39 -7.62 -8.18
N VAL A 25 -14.10 -7.44 -7.86
CA VAL A 25 -13.11 -8.53 -7.88
C VAL A 25 -13.46 -9.60 -6.84
N ILE A 26 -13.93 -9.20 -5.65
CA ILE A 26 -14.38 -10.14 -4.61
C ILE A 26 -15.59 -10.94 -5.10
N ALA A 27 -16.58 -10.26 -5.67
CA ALA A 27 -17.77 -10.90 -6.21
C ALA A 27 -17.46 -11.85 -7.38
N GLY A 28 -16.56 -11.44 -8.28
CA GLY A 28 -16.21 -12.22 -9.48
C GLY A 28 -15.28 -13.40 -9.22
N THR A 29 -14.43 -13.34 -8.20
CA THR A 29 -13.46 -14.41 -7.90
C THR A 29 -13.90 -15.36 -6.79
N GLY A 30 -14.86 -14.97 -5.94
CA GLY A 30 -15.30 -15.77 -4.79
C GLY A 30 -14.22 -15.94 -3.71
N ILE A 31 -13.12 -15.18 -3.79
CA ILE A 31 -12.02 -15.24 -2.82
C ILE A 31 -12.37 -14.38 -1.59
N GLN A 32 -11.90 -14.79 -0.41
CA GLN A 32 -12.05 -14.00 0.82
C GLN A 32 -11.51 -12.57 0.66
N LYS A 33 -12.27 -11.59 1.15
CA LYS A 33 -11.98 -10.15 1.08
C LYS A 33 -10.55 -9.77 1.46
N PHE A 34 -10.04 -10.31 2.56
CA PHE A 34 -8.68 -10.01 3.03
C PHE A 34 -7.60 -10.54 2.10
N ALA A 35 -7.80 -11.73 1.54
CA ALA A 35 -6.89 -12.33 0.57
C ALA A 35 -6.87 -11.53 -0.74
N VAL A 36 -8.04 -11.09 -1.24
CA VAL A 36 -8.12 -10.22 -2.43
C VAL A 36 -7.40 -8.90 -2.18
N THR A 37 -7.65 -8.24 -1.05
CA THR A 37 -7.04 -6.95 -0.73
C THR A 37 -5.51 -7.07 -0.64
N SER A 38 -5.01 -8.11 0.04
CA SER A 38 -3.58 -8.39 0.14
C SER A 38 -2.95 -8.70 -1.23
N ALA A 39 -3.61 -9.53 -2.05
CA ALA A 39 -3.16 -9.88 -3.38
C ALA A 39 -3.10 -8.65 -4.31
N LEU A 40 -4.11 -7.78 -4.30
CA LEU A 40 -4.12 -6.53 -5.06
C LEU A 40 -2.97 -5.61 -4.66
N ILE A 41 -2.70 -5.45 -3.35
CA ILE A 41 -1.55 -4.67 -2.87
C ILE A 41 -0.23 -5.27 -3.36
N LYS A 42 -0.07 -6.59 -3.30
CA LYS A 42 1.14 -7.28 -3.81
C LYS A 42 1.29 -7.10 -5.31
N LEU A 43 0.21 -7.20 -6.10
CA LEU A 43 0.23 -7.05 -7.55
C LEU A 43 0.53 -5.60 -7.98
N VAL A 44 0.03 -4.61 -7.23
CA VAL A 44 0.39 -3.21 -7.44
C VAL A 44 1.85 -2.95 -7.10
N LYS A 45 2.34 -3.47 -5.96
CA LYS A 45 3.77 -3.36 -5.59
C LYS A 45 4.71 -4.03 -6.60
N ARG A 46 4.28 -5.11 -7.23
CA ARG A 46 5.04 -5.82 -8.29
C ARG A 46 4.99 -5.11 -9.64
N GLY A 47 4.21 -4.04 -9.79
CA GLY A 47 4.01 -3.37 -11.06
C GLY A 47 3.22 -4.19 -12.09
N THR A 48 2.45 -5.19 -11.65
CA THR A 48 1.55 -5.96 -12.53
C THR A 48 0.21 -5.25 -12.71
N LEU A 49 -0.26 -4.57 -11.67
CA LEU A 49 -1.49 -3.79 -11.67
C LEU A 49 -1.21 -2.32 -11.33
N ARG A 50 -1.98 -1.43 -11.95
CA ARG A 50 -2.06 -0.01 -11.57
C ARG A 50 -3.34 0.23 -10.79
N ARG A 51 -3.27 1.03 -9.73
CA ARG A 51 -4.45 1.56 -9.04
C ARG A 51 -4.61 3.05 -9.32
N VAL A 52 -5.81 3.49 -9.63
CA VAL A 52 -6.14 4.90 -9.88
C VAL A 52 -7.31 5.31 -8.99
N GLY A 53 -7.25 6.52 -8.46
CA GLY A 53 -8.34 7.13 -7.69
C GLY A 53 -8.04 7.31 -6.21
N ASN A 54 -9.09 7.65 -5.47
CA ASN A 54 -9.01 8.04 -4.07
C ASN A 54 -8.95 6.83 -3.12
N PRO A 55 -8.44 7.01 -1.89
CA PRO A 55 -8.52 5.99 -0.86
C PRO A 55 -9.95 5.44 -0.73
N LYS A 56 -10.09 4.10 -0.65
CA LYS A 56 -11.35 3.33 -0.64
C LYS A 56 -12.11 3.23 -1.98
N HIS A 57 -11.76 4.01 -3.00
CA HIS A 57 -12.40 3.98 -4.32
C HIS A 57 -11.39 3.75 -5.45
N TYR A 58 -10.44 2.83 -5.22
CA TYR A 58 -9.45 2.48 -6.22
C TYR A 58 -10.07 1.67 -7.36
N ARG A 59 -9.74 2.08 -8.58
CA ARG A 59 -9.96 1.32 -9.82
C ARG A 59 -8.66 0.64 -10.21
N TYR A 60 -8.74 -0.64 -10.56
CA TYR A 60 -7.57 -1.44 -10.92
C TYR A 60 -7.47 -1.63 -12.43
N PHE A 61 -6.26 -1.51 -12.96
CA PHE A 61 -5.92 -1.68 -14.37
C PHE A 61 -4.68 -2.57 -14.49
N ILE A 62 -4.48 -3.22 -15.63
CA ILE A 62 -3.21 -3.88 -15.95
C ILE A 62 -2.16 -2.78 -16.17
N ALA A 63 -1.01 -2.91 -15.52
CA ALA A 63 0.08 -1.97 -15.74
C ALA A 63 0.71 -2.22 -17.11
N THR A 64 0.76 -1.19 -17.94
CA THR A 64 1.54 -1.18 -19.18
C THR A 64 3.02 -0.94 -18.84
N ARG A 65 3.94 -1.55 -19.60
CA ARG A 65 5.39 -1.56 -19.33
C ARG A 65 6.00 -0.15 -19.14
N ASP A 66 5.39 0.89 -19.70
CA ASP A 66 5.86 2.28 -19.60
C ASP A 66 5.45 3.01 -18.30
N GLU A 67 4.51 2.49 -17.53
CA GLU A 67 3.94 3.20 -16.37
C GLU A 67 4.42 2.66 -15.00
N VAL A 68 5.37 1.72 -14.97
CA VAL A 68 5.90 1.12 -13.71
C VAL A 68 6.78 2.10 -12.91
N ILE A 69 6.78 3.38 -13.30
CA ILE A 69 7.59 4.43 -12.68
C ILE A 69 6.85 4.98 -11.45
N VAL A 70 7.35 4.57 -10.29
CA VAL A 70 7.33 5.31 -9.02
C VAL A 70 6.00 5.27 -8.26
N ASN A 71 5.84 4.23 -7.46
CA ASN A 71 5.20 4.38 -6.16
C ASN A 71 6.11 3.77 -5.08
N ASP A 72 7.38 4.20 -5.08
CA ASP A 72 8.25 4.04 -3.92
C ASP A 72 7.90 5.12 -2.88
N MET A 73 6.65 5.15 -2.41
CA MET A 73 6.34 5.73 -1.09
C MET A 73 6.64 4.69 -0.01
N SER A 74 7.76 3.99 -0.15
CA SER A 74 8.40 3.35 1.00
C SER A 74 8.92 4.49 1.86
N VAL A 75 8.10 4.96 2.80
CA VAL A 75 8.65 5.65 3.97
C VAL A 75 9.63 4.66 4.58
N LYS A 76 10.92 4.84 4.33
CA LYS A 76 11.97 3.98 4.86
C LYS A 76 11.88 4.11 6.38
N PRO A 77 11.51 3.04 7.13
CA PRO A 77 11.59 3.09 8.58
C PRO A 77 13.08 3.05 8.93
N GLY A 78 13.70 4.21 9.07
CA GLY A 78 15.16 4.27 9.28
C GLY A 78 15.80 5.65 9.30
N ALA A 79 15.08 6.73 8.98
CA ALA A 79 15.59 8.09 9.17
C ALA A 79 15.20 8.68 10.54
N TYR A 80 15.01 7.84 11.56
CA TYR A 80 14.98 8.30 12.94
C TYR A 80 16.41 8.28 13.45
N ASP A 81 17.01 9.46 13.53
CA ASP A 81 18.31 9.67 14.17
C ASP A 81 18.13 9.37 15.67
N HIS A 82 18.44 8.13 16.08
CA HIS A 82 18.29 7.67 17.46
C HIS A 82 19.15 8.45 18.45
N ASP A 83 20.20 9.13 17.95
CA ASP A 83 21.09 9.98 18.74
C ASP A 83 20.53 11.39 18.93
N ARG A 84 19.50 11.80 18.17
CA ARG A 84 18.79 13.05 18.40
C ARG A 84 17.64 12.84 19.39
N PRO A 85 17.63 13.56 20.52
CA PRO A 85 16.47 13.53 21.40
C PRO A 85 15.24 13.99 20.61
N ASN A 86 14.14 13.26 20.76
CA ASN A 86 12.85 13.62 20.18
C ASN A 86 12.56 15.10 20.49
N PRO A 87 12.18 15.94 19.51
CA PRO A 87 11.88 17.36 19.74
C PRO A 87 10.88 17.60 20.88
N LEU A 88 9.94 16.67 21.10
CA LEU A 88 9.02 16.74 22.25
C LEU A 88 9.77 16.57 23.58
N SER A 89 10.64 15.55 23.69
CA SER A 89 11.47 15.32 24.88
C SER A 89 12.41 16.48 25.15
N ALA A 90 12.98 17.10 24.11
CA ALA A 90 13.80 18.29 24.25
C ALA A 90 13.01 19.48 24.85
N MET A 91 11.77 19.70 24.38
CA MET A 91 10.90 20.76 24.91
C MET A 91 10.53 20.52 26.37
N PHE A 92 10.19 19.29 26.75
CA PHE A 92 9.92 18.93 28.14
C PHE A 92 11.14 19.14 29.04
N ASN A 93 12.31 18.71 28.60
CA ASN A 93 13.55 18.88 29.36
C ASN A 93 13.92 20.36 29.54
N GLN A 94 13.66 21.20 28.53
CA GLN A 94 13.85 22.65 28.63
C GLN A 94 12.94 23.24 29.70
N LYS A 95 11.63 22.93 29.67
CA LYS A 95 10.68 23.41 30.67
C LYS A 95 10.98 22.92 32.09
N LEU A 96 11.41 21.67 32.22
CA LEU A 96 11.86 21.14 33.52
C LEU A 96 13.13 21.82 34.03
N ARG A 97 14.01 22.29 33.14
CA ARG A 97 15.21 23.03 33.51
C ARG A 97 14.89 24.45 33.98
N GLU A 98 13.90 25.10 33.37
CA GLU A 98 13.39 26.42 33.78
C GLU A 98 12.77 26.39 35.19
N VAL A 99 12.12 25.29 35.58
CA VAL A 99 11.47 25.15 36.90
C VAL A 99 12.45 24.73 38.02
N ARG A 100 13.61 24.18 37.66
CA ARG A 100 14.63 23.73 38.62
C ARG A 100 15.65 24.83 38.98
N GLN A 101 15.60 25.98 38.33
CA GLN A 101 16.33 27.20 38.72
C GLN A 101 15.50 28.00 39.73
#